data_AF-A0A955BFI2-F1
#
_entry.id   AF-A0A955BFI2-F1
#
_cell.length_a   1.000
_cell.length_b   1.000
_cell.length_c   1.000
_cell.angle_alpha   90.00
_cell.angle_beta   90.00
_cell.angle_gamma   90.00
#
_symmetry.space_group_name_H-M   'P 1'
#
loop_
_entity.id
_entity.type
_entity.pdbx_description
1 polymer ?
#
loop_
_entity_poly.entity_id
_entity_poly.type
_entity_poly.pdbx_seq_one_letter_code
_entity_poly.pdbx_strand_id
1 'polypeptide(L)'
;MSRKLIILTEGHSNPHTAKTACCLIRYCRQEVVAVLDSTQLGRPVRELLDTGDELCFVGSLEEAPDANTLLIGIAPPGGKIPAPWRAIVLQAISRGMNVLSGLHDFLTNDSEFVTAAELHGVTLTDVRKNSFRDIARRVGISDDCFRLHTVGHDCSVGKMLTSVELTNGLKRDGIDAKFIATGQTGIMIEGDGFPLDCIVADFVSGAAER
;
A
#
# COMPACT_ATOMS: atom_id res chain seq x y z
N MET A 1 13.97 12.48 -0.15
CA MET A 1 14.67 11.21 -0.43
C MET A 1 13.68 10.27 -1.10
N SER A 2 14.12 9.40 -2.01
CA SER A 2 13.26 8.36 -2.58
C SER A 2 12.86 7.33 -1.50
N ARG A 3 11.66 6.75 -1.62
CA ARG A 3 11.19 5.70 -0.70
C ARG A 3 12.08 4.47 -0.83
N LYS A 4 12.49 3.90 0.31
CA LYS A 4 13.14 2.59 0.41
C LYS A 4 12.35 1.74 1.41
N LEU A 5 11.65 0.75 0.90
CA LEU A 5 10.60 0.00 1.57
C LEU A 5 11.13 -1.36 2.05
N ILE A 6 10.92 -1.66 3.32
CA ILE A 6 10.83 -3.03 3.82
C ILE A 6 9.35 -3.37 3.93
N ILE A 7 8.92 -4.45 3.30
CA ILE A 7 7.52 -4.89 3.35
C ILE A 7 7.36 -5.99 4.40
N LEU A 8 6.54 -5.75 5.43
CA LEU A 8 6.26 -6.71 6.48
C LEU A 8 5.14 -7.68 6.07
N THR A 9 5.44 -8.97 6.02
CA THR A 9 4.49 -10.06 5.71
C THR A 9 4.53 -11.22 6.70
N GLU A 10 5.39 -11.18 7.73
CA GLU A 10 5.57 -12.15 8.82
C GLU A 10 4.44 -13.19 9.04
N GLY A 11 4.69 -14.43 8.63
CA GLY A 11 3.78 -15.57 8.77
C GLY A 11 2.58 -15.57 7.80
N HIS A 12 2.50 -14.59 6.90
CA HIS A 12 1.37 -14.35 5.99
C HIS A 12 1.83 -14.13 4.54
N SER A 13 3.04 -14.58 4.18
CA SER A 13 3.60 -14.48 2.83
C SER A 13 2.94 -15.46 1.85
N ASN A 14 1.71 -15.14 1.42
CA ASN A 14 1.05 -15.78 0.28
C ASN A 14 0.27 -14.73 -0.54
N PRO A 15 -0.06 -15.01 -1.81
CA PRO A 15 -0.64 -14.01 -2.71
C PRO A 15 -2.00 -13.47 -2.29
N HIS A 16 -2.76 -14.23 -1.48
CA HIS A 16 -4.08 -13.83 -1.03
C HIS A 16 -4.02 -12.84 0.13
N THR A 17 -3.26 -13.15 1.18
CA THR A 17 -3.15 -12.30 2.37
C THR A 17 -2.18 -11.14 2.18
N ALA A 18 -1.09 -11.37 1.43
CA ALA A 18 -0.05 -10.38 1.14
C ALA A 18 -0.25 -9.71 -0.23
N LYS A 19 -1.50 -9.54 -0.67
CA LYS A 19 -1.81 -8.91 -1.97
C LYS A 19 -1.19 -7.52 -2.11
N THR A 20 -1.12 -6.76 -1.02
CA THR A 20 -0.49 -5.43 -1.01
C THR A 20 1.00 -5.56 -1.28
N ALA A 21 1.70 -6.45 -0.59
CA ALA A 21 3.11 -6.76 -0.86
C ALA A 21 3.33 -7.15 -2.33
N CYS A 22 2.53 -8.09 -2.85
CA CYS A 22 2.65 -8.56 -4.23
C CYS A 22 2.52 -7.40 -5.24
N CYS A 23 1.54 -6.52 -5.04
CA CYS A 23 1.32 -5.40 -5.96
C CYS A 23 2.43 -4.34 -5.86
N LEU A 24 2.91 -4.02 -4.65
CA LEU A 24 4.00 -3.05 -4.47
C LEU A 24 5.32 -3.58 -5.03
N ILE A 25 5.60 -4.86 -4.86
CA ILE A 25 6.78 -5.48 -5.47
C ILE A 25 6.68 -5.47 -6.99
N ARG A 26 5.48 -5.71 -7.55
CA ARG A 26 5.25 -5.73 -8.99
C ARG A 26 5.36 -4.34 -9.65
N TYR A 27 4.81 -3.31 -9.01
CA TYR A 27 4.67 -1.97 -9.62
C TYR A 27 5.66 -0.93 -9.08
N CYS A 28 6.28 -1.18 -7.93
CA CYS A 28 7.23 -0.29 -7.27
C CYS A 28 8.50 -1.05 -6.89
N ARG A 29 8.92 -2.05 -7.68
CA ARG A 29 10.06 -2.93 -7.40
C ARG A 29 11.33 -2.19 -6.97
N GLN A 30 11.61 -1.05 -7.61
CA GLN A 30 12.76 -0.19 -7.36
C GLN A 30 12.77 0.46 -5.98
N GLU A 31 11.61 0.55 -5.33
CA GLU A 31 11.49 1.07 -3.97
C GLU A 31 11.60 -0.04 -2.92
N VAL A 32 11.35 -1.29 -3.29
CA VAL A 32 11.34 -2.43 -2.36
C VAL A 32 12.74 -3.01 -2.22
N VAL A 33 13.31 -2.91 -1.01
CA VAL A 33 14.66 -3.42 -0.72
C VAL A 33 14.65 -4.78 -0.04
N ALA A 34 13.58 -5.12 0.70
CA ALA A 34 13.43 -6.42 1.34
C ALA A 34 11.96 -6.73 1.68
N VAL A 35 11.69 -8.02 1.89
CA VAL A 35 10.42 -8.50 2.47
C VAL A 35 10.73 -9.19 3.79
N LEU A 36 10.12 -8.71 4.87
CA LEU A 36 10.35 -9.17 6.23
C LEU A 36 9.35 -10.26 6.61
N ASP A 37 9.85 -11.49 6.73
CA ASP A 37 9.14 -12.66 7.23
C ASP A 37 10.15 -13.69 7.77
N SER A 38 10.28 -13.74 9.10
CA SER A 38 11.18 -14.64 9.82
C SER A 38 10.89 -16.11 9.57
N THR A 39 9.64 -16.46 9.26
CA THR A 39 9.26 -17.83 8.96
C THR A 39 9.75 -18.31 7.60
N GLN A 40 10.18 -17.40 6.72
CA GLN A 40 10.61 -17.67 5.35
C GLN A 40 12.07 -17.24 5.08
N LEU A 41 12.85 -16.93 6.11
CA LEU A 41 14.22 -16.41 6.02
C LEU A 41 15.05 -17.09 4.92
N GLY A 42 15.65 -16.27 4.06
CA GLY A 42 16.56 -16.70 2.99
C GLY A 42 15.87 -17.31 1.77
N ARG A 43 14.57 -17.61 1.84
CA ARG A 43 13.81 -18.13 0.71
C ARG A 43 13.62 -17.04 -0.35
N PRO A 44 13.65 -17.37 -1.65
CA PRO A 44 13.31 -16.42 -2.70
C PRO A 44 11.85 -15.95 -2.60
N VAL A 45 11.61 -14.64 -2.66
CA VAL A 45 10.27 -14.04 -2.52
C VAL A 45 9.31 -14.52 -3.60
N ARG A 46 9.81 -14.66 -4.84
CA ARG A 46 9.04 -15.13 -5.99
C ARG A 46 8.38 -16.50 -5.80
N GLU A 47 8.97 -17.37 -4.96
CA GLU A 47 8.39 -18.71 -4.72
C GLU A 47 7.06 -18.65 -3.97
N LEU A 48 6.82 -17.58 -3.21
CA LEU A 48 5.60 -17.42 -2.42
C LEU A 48 4.68 -16.35 -2.95
N LEU A 49 5.23 -15.27 -3.53
CA LEU A 49 4.45 -14.10 -3.93
C LEU A 49 4.28 -13.97 -5.45
N ASP A 50 4.89 -14.85 -6.24
CA ASP A 50 4.86 -14.82 -7.72
C ASP A 50 5.32 -13.45 -8.30
N THR A 51 6.24 -12.80 -7.57
CA THR A 51 6.88 -11.53 -7.91
C THR A 51 8.08 -11.33 -6.99
N GLY A 52 8.89 -10.29 -7.25
CA GLY A 52 10.07 -10.00 -6.43
C GLY A 52 11.26 -10.82 -6.84
N ASP A 53 11.50 -10.92 -8.15
CA ASP A 53 12.74 -11.43 -8.67
C ASP A 53 13.92 -10.72 -7.98
N GLU A 54 14.94 -11.51 -7.66
CA GLU A 54 16.16 -11.09 -6.97
C GLU A 54 15.96 -10.66 -5.49
N LEU A 55 14.75 -10.80 -4.93
CA LEU A 55 14.52 -10.62 -3.50
C LEU A 55 14.51 -11.97 -2.76
N CYS A 56 15.13 -11.98 -1.59
CA CYS A 56 14.96 -13.02 -0.59
C CYS A 56 14.28 -12.42 0.66
N PHE A 57 13.56 -13.27 1.41
CA PHE A 57 13.01 -12.87 2.69
C PHE A 57 14.13 -12.64 3.71
N VAL A 58 13.99 -11.59 4.51
CA VAL A 58 14.85 -11.30 5.67
C VAL A 58 14.12 -11.66 6.95
N GLY A 59 14.85 -12.08 7.98
CA GLY A 59 14.25 -12.56 9.22
C GLY A 59 14.12 -11.50 10.30
N SER A 60 14.82 -10.38 10.14
CA SER A 60 14.80 -9.26 11.08
C SER A 60 15.05 -7.93 10.38
N LEU A 61 14.74 -6.83 11.06
CA LEU A 61 15.06 -5.48 10.58
C LEU A 61 16.57 -5.21 10.61
N GLU A 62 17.31 -5.92 11.46
CA GLU A 62 18.77 -5.87 11.57
C GLU A 62 19.48 -6.38 10.32
N GLU A 63 18.95 -7.44 9.71
CA GLU A 63 19.50 -8.09 8.52
C GLU A 63 19.11 -7.40 7.21
N ALA A 64 18.13 -6.50 7.28
CA ALA A 64 17.60 -5.83 6.10
C ALA A 64 18.57 -4.75 5.56
N PRO A 65 18.60 -4.52 4.23
CA PRO A 65 19.30 -3.38 3.66
C PRO A 65 18.78 -2.05 4.20
N ASP A 66 19.59 -0.99 4.03
CA ASP A 66 19.20 0.38 4.40
C ASP A 66 17.85 0.78 3.80
N ALA A 67 16.91 1.16 4.67
CA ALA A 67 15.53 1.47 4.33
C ALA A 67 15.02 2.59 5.24
N ASN A 68 14.06 3.37 4.73
CA ASN A 68 13.50 4.51 5.45
C ASN A 68 12.01 4.34 5.78
N THR A 69 11.37 3.27 5.33
CA THR A 69 9.93 3.04 5.55
C THR A 69 9.63 1.56 5.70
N LEU A 70 8.90 1.20 6.75
CA LEU A 70 8.26 -0.10 6.94
C LEU A 70 6.84 -0.03 6.37
N LEU A 71 6.52 -0.90 5.41
CA LEU A 71 5.19 -1.02 4.82
C LEU A 71 4.49 -2.25 5.37
N ILE A 72 3.25 -2.10 5.84
CA ILE A 72 2.40 -3.23 6.22
C ILE A 72 1.88 -3.93 4.95
N GLY A 73 2.46 -5.09 4.62
CA GLY A 73 2.30 -5.76 3.34
C GLY A 73 1.06 -6.63 3.20
N ILE A 74 0.25 -6.73 4.25
CA ILE A 74 -0.91 -7.64 4.32
C ILE A 74 -2.23 -6.88 4.38
N ALA A 75 -3.30 -7.58 4.01
CA ALA A 75 -4.68 -7.12 4.15
C ALA A 75 -5.53 -8.23 4.79
N PRO A 76 -5.36 -8.51 6.10
CA PRO A 76 -6.06 -9.58 6.78
C PRO A 76 -7.56 -9.27 6.92
N PRO A 77 -8.42 -10.30 7.01
CA PRO A 77 -9.81 -10.13 7.41
C PRO A 77 -9.93 -9.35 8.73
N GLY A 78 -10.79 -8.33 8.76
CA GLY A 78 -10.93 -7.42 9.91
C GLY A 78 -9.90 -6.29 9.98
N GLY A 79 -8.86 -6.32 9.15
CA GLY A 79 -7.97 -5.18 8.91
C GLY A 79 -7.18 -4.70 10.14
N LYS A 80 -6.84 -5.61 11.06
CA LYS A 80 -6.02 -5.32 12.25
C LYS A 80 -4.60 -5.82 12.07
N ILE A 81 -3.66 -5.18 12.77
CA ILE A 81 -2.28 -5.68 12.88
C ILE A 81 -2.30 -6.91 13.81
N PRO A 82 -1.67 -8.03 13.43
CA PRO A 82 -1.47 -9.14 14.35
C PRO A 82 -0.70 -8.68 15.61
N ALA A 83 -1.17 -9.08 16.79
CA ALA A 83 -0.55 -8.63 18.06
C ALA A 83 0.99 -8.80 18.13
N PRO A 84 1.59 -9.91 17.61
CA PRO A 84 3.04 -10.07 17.62
C PRO A 84 3.80 -9.03 16.78
N TRP A 85 3.16 -8.46 15.75
CA TRP A 85 3.81 -7.50 14.85
C TRP A 85 4.01 -6.13 15.50
N ARG A 86 3.34 -5.82 16.61
CA ARG A 86 3.51 -4.55 17.32
C ARG A 86 4.98 -4.28 17.68
N ALA A 87 5.67 -5.31 18.15
CA ALA A 87 7.10 -5.21 18.49
C ALA A 87 7.95 -4.86 17.26
N ILE A 88 7.64 -5.44 16.09
CA ILE A 88 8.33 -5.16 14.83
C ILE A 88 8.08 -3.71 14.40
N VAL A 89 6.85 -3.22 14.52
CA VAL A 89 6.50 -1.83 14.19
C VAL A 89 7.25 -0.84 15.10
N LEU A 90 7.27 -1.08 16.42
CA LEU A 90 8.01 -0.25 17.38
C LEU A 90 9.51 -0.27 17.12
N GLN A 91 10.06 -1.42 16.72
CA GLN A 91 11.46 -1.56 16.36
C GLN A 91 11.81 -0.78 15.08
N ALA A 92 10.93 -0.78 14.08
CA ALA A 92 11.12 0.05 12.88
C ALA A 92 11.08 1.54 13.22
N ILE A 93 10.15 1.96 14.08
CA ILE A 93 10.07 3.35 14.57
C ILE A 93 11.35 3.75 15.30
N SER A 94 11.85 2.90 16.20
CA SER A 94 13.07 3.21 16.98
C SER A 94 14.33 3.28 16.12
N ARG A 95 14.31 2.63 14.95
CA ARG A 95 15.32 2.71 13.89
C ARG A 95 15.18 3.93 12.98
N GLY A 96 14.20 4.82 13.24
CA GLY A 96 13.99 6.02 12.44
C GLY A 96 13.24 5.77 11.12
N MET A 97 12.53 4.64 10.99
CA MET A 97 11.73 4.34 9.81
C MET A 97 10.32 4.91 9.93
N ASN A 98 9.80 5.49 8.85
CA ASN A 98 8.37 5.76 8.73
C ASN A 98 7.58 4.45 8.68
N VAL A 99 6.30 4.48 9.05
CA VAL A 99 5.42 3.30 8.95
C VAL A 99 4.24 3.63 8.05
N LEU A 100 4.02 2.81 7.02
CA LEU A 100 2.96 2.97 6.04
C LEU A 100 1.98 1.79 6.14
N SER A 101 0.71 2.09 6.39
CA SER A 101 -0.35 1.10 6.58
C SER A 101 -1.59 1.42 5.73
N GLY A 102 -2.19 0.37 5.18
CA GLY A 102 -3.50 0.42 4.52
C GLY A 102 -4.56 -0.39 5.24
N LEU A 103 -4.33 -0.69 6.51
CA LEU A 103 -5.27 -1.39 7.37
C LEU A 103 -6.43 -0.49 7.81
N HIS A 104 -7.56 -1.11 8.17
CA HIS A 104 -8.71 -0.40 8.71
C HIS A 104 -8.49 0.06 10.15
N ASP A 105 -7.70 -0.70 10.90
CA ASP A 105 -7.22 -0.30 12.22
C ASP A 105 -6.00 0.61 12.04
N PHE A 106 -6.17 1.88 12.38
CA PHE A 106 -5.19 2.93 12.08
C PHE A 106 -4.05 2.90 13.10
N LEU A 107 -2.83 2.99 12.60
CA LEU A 107 -1.62 3.15 13.42
C LEU A 107 -1.74 4.38 14.32
N THR A 108 -2.31 5.46 13.78
CA THR A 108 -2.46 6.73 14.49
C THR A 108 -3.55 6.73 15.57
N ASN A 109 -4.31 5.65 15.74
CA ASN A 109 -5.21 5.48 16.88
C ASN A 109 -4.52 4.83 18.08
N ASP A 110 -3.30 4.31 17.90
CA ASP A 110 -2.54 3.64 18.94
C ASP A 110 -1.58 4.63 19.62
N SER A 111 -1.82 4.91 20.90
CA SER A 111 -1.02 5.90 21.64
C SER A 111 0.44 5.51 21.80
N GLU A 112 0.75 4.21 21.85
CA GLU A 112 2.14 3.72 21.96
C GLU A 112 2.89 3.99 20.66
N PHE A 113 2.30 3.67 19.50
CA PHE A 113 2.89 3.98 18.21
C PHE A 113 3.06 5.49 17.98
N VAL A 114 2.05 6.29 18.32
CA VAL A 114 2.12 7.76 18.18
C VAL A 114 3.23 8.33 19.04
N THR A 115 3.31 7.95 20.32
CA THR A 115 4.36 8.44 21.24
C THR A 115 5.75 8.05 20.75
N ALA A 116 5.93 6.81 20.30
CA ALA A 116 7.20 6.35 19.74
C ALA A 116 7.56 7.10 18.45
N ALA A 117 6.58 7.34 17.57
CA ALA A 117 6.81 8.04 16.32
C ALA A 117 7.25 9.49 16.55
N GLU A 118 6.62 10.19 17.50
CA GLU A 118 7.01 11.54 17.93
C GLU A 118 8.41 11.58 18.52
N LEU A 119 8.74 10.62 19.41
CA LEU A 119 10.05 10.53 20.05
C LEU A 119 11.19 10.35 19.04
N HIS A 120 10.95 9.57 17.99
CA HIS A 120 11.94 9.24 16.97
C HIS A 120 11.86 10.15 15.72
N GLY A 121 10.91 11.08 15.67
CA GLY A 121 10.74 12.01 14.55
C GLY A 121 10.31 11.33 13.23
N VAL A 122 9.58 10.22 13.31
CA VAL A 122 9.11 9.46 12.14
C VAL A 122 7.62 9.68 11.87
N THR A 123 7.18 9.38 10.66
CA THR A 123 5.79 9.55 10.23
C THR A 123 5.04 8.21 10.23
N LEU A 124 3.85 8.18 10.84
CA LEU A 124 2.86 7.11 10.66
C LEU A 124 1.85 7.53 9.59
N THR A 125 1.72 6.74 8.54
CA THR A 125 0.83 7.02 7.41
C THR A 125 -0.25 5.94 7.31
N ASP A 126 -1.49 6.33 7.57
CA ASP A 126 -2.68 5.49 7.37
C ASP A 126 -3.37 5.88 6.05
N VAL A 127 -3.16 5.15 4.95
CA VAL A 127 -3.66 5.56 3.61
C VAL A 127 -5.19 5.56 3.48
N ARG A 128 -5.88 4.94 4.45
CA ARG A 128 -7.34 4.92 4.54
C ARG A 128 -7.90 6.11 5.32
N LYS A 129 -7.09 6.76 6.16
CA LYS A 129 -7.53 7.84 7.04
C LYS A 129 -7.78 9.09 6.20
N ASN A 130 -9.01 9.59 6.25
CA ASN A 130 -9.45 10.74 5.47
C ASN A 130 -10.53 11.52 6.24
N SER A 131 -10.67 12.80 5.90
CA SER A 131 -11.71 13.71 6.43
C SER A 131 -12.60 14.26 5.32
N PHE A 132 -12.66 13.59 4.16
CA PHE A 132 -13.35 14.09 2.98
C PHE A 132 -14.87 14.14 3.17
N ARG A 133 -15.48 15.28 2.81
CA ARG A 133 -16.90 15.59 3.03
C ARG A 133 -17.55 16.36 1.88
N ASP A 134 -16.89 16.46 0.72
CA ASP A 134 -17.47 17.16 -0.42
C ASP A 134 -18.44 16.24 -1.16
N ILE A 135 -19.58 16.80 -1.57
CA ILE A 135 -20.53 16.14 -2.47
C ILE A 135 -20.12 16.37 -3.93
N ALA A 136 -20.46 15.42 -4.81
CA ALA A 136 -20.26 15.61 -6.24
C ALA A 136 -21.10 16.79 -6.76
N ARG A 137 -20.48 17.65 -7.58
CA ARG A 137 -21.12 18.81 -8.22
C ARG A 137 -20.91 18.85 -9.73
N ARG A 138 -20.20 17.87 -10.29
CA ARG A 138 -19.85 17.75 -11.71
C ARG A 138 -18.97 18.90 -12.22
N VAL A 139 -18.14 19.46 -11.34
CA VAL A 139 -17.28 20.61 -11.65
C VAL A 139 -15.91 20.14 -12.12
N GLY A 140 -15.39 20.73 -13.20
CA GLY A 140 -14.02 20.46 -13.66
C GLY A 140 -13.84 19.16 -14.45
N ILE A 141 -14.93 18.48 -14.82
CA ILE A 141 -14.88 17.30 -15.67
C ILE A 141 -14.76 17.73 -17.13
N SER A 142 -13.58 17.59 -17.71
CA SER A 142 -13.34 17.87 -19.14
C SER A 142 -13.95 16.79 -20.03
N ASP A 143 -14.63 17.19 -21.11
CA ASP A 143 -15.16 16.26 -22.10
C ASP A 143 -14.06 15.61 -22.96
N ASP A 144 -12.87 16.22 -23.01
CA ASP A 144 -11.73 15.72 -23.80
C ASP A 144 -10.98 14.57 -23.13
N CYS A 145 -11.20 14.34 -21.83
CA CYS A 145 -10.58 13.26 -21.09
C CYS A 145 -11.41 11.97 -21.20
N PHE A 146 -10.84 10.94 -21.81
CA PHE A 146 -11.46 9.61 -21.84
C PHE A 146 -11.31 8.91 -20.49
N ARG A 147 -12.44 8.60 -19.84
CA ARG A 147 -12.48 7.95 -18.52
C ARG A 147 -12.86 6.49 -18.67
N LEU A 148 -11.94 5.61 -18.29
CA LEU A 148 -12.16 4.15 -18.28
C LEU A 148 -12.38 3.66 -16.85
N HIS A 149 -13.52 3.02 -16.59
CA HIS A 149 -13.82 2.39 -15.31
C HIS A 149 -13.80 0.86 -15.45
N THR A 150 -12.85 0.21 -14.78
CA THR A 150 -12.77 -1.24 -14.74
C THR A 150 -13.76 -1.83 -13.73
N VAL A 151 -14.75 -2.55 -14.24
CA VAL A 151 -15.71 -3.31 -13.44
C VAL A 151 -15.39 -4.80 -13.48
N GLY A 152 -15.84 -5.56 -12.48
CA GLY A 152 -15.62 -7.00 -12.39
C GLY A 152 -16.75 -7.66 -11.61
N HIS A 153 -16.98 -8.95 -11.86
CA HIS A 153 -18.09 -9.71 -11.27
C HIS A 153 -17.87 -10.03 -9.78
N ASP A 154 -16.66 -9.85 -9.25
CA ASP A 154 -16.32 -10.09 -7.85
C ASP A 154 -15.15 -9.18 -7.39
N CYS A 155 -14.81 -9.22 -6.10
CA CYS A 155 -13.62 -8.63 -5.48
C CYS A 155 -12.35 -9.42 -5.82
N SER A 156 -11.19 -8.75 -5.78
CA SER A 156 -9.88 -9.39 -6.02
C SER A 156 -9.68 -10.11 -7.37
N VAL A 157 -10.53 -9.88 -8.38
CA VAL A 157 -10.43 -10.46 -9.74
C VAL A 157 -9.54 -9.68 -10.72
N GLY A 158 -8.64 -8.83 -10.21
CA GLY A 158 -7.68 -8.11 -11.06
C GLY A 158 -8.14 -6.74 -11.61
N LYS A 159 -9.24 -6.15 -11.11
CA LYS A 159 -9.71 -4.81 -11.55
C LYS A 159 -8.61 -3.74 -11.53
N MET A 160 -7.90 -3.62 -10.41
CA MET A 160 -6.78 -2.69 -10.27
C MET A 160 -5.64 -3.01 -11.23
N LEU A 161 -5.29 -4.30 -11.36
CA LEU A 161 -4.23 -4.79 -12.25
C LEU A 161 -4.52 -4.36 -13.69
N THR A 162 -5.74 -4.61 -14.16
CA THR A 162 -6.19 -4.20 -15.50
C THR A 162 -6.05 -2.69 -15.71
N SER A 163 -6.49 -1.87 -14.75
CA SER A 163 -6.34 -0.41 -14.84
C SER A 163 -4.88 0.03 -14.95
N VAL A 164 -4.02 -0.50 -14.08
CA VAL A 164 -2.58 -0.15 -14.08
C VAL A 164 -1.91 -0.58 -15.38
N GLU A 165 -2.17 -1.80 -15.87
CA GLU A 165 -1.58 -2.28 -17.13
C GLU A 165 -2.09 -1.52 -18.35
N LEU A 166 -3.37 -1.15 -18.38
CA LEU A 166 -3.92 -0.29 -19.44
C LEU A 166 -3.24 1.07 -19.43
N THR A 167 -3.12 1.71 -18.25
CA THR A 167 -2.41 2.99 -18.12
C THR A 167 -0.95 2.87 -18.57
N ASN A 168 -0.23 1.85 -18.13
CA ASN A 168 1.16 1.62 -18.51
C ASN A 168 1.31 1.36 -20.02
N GLY A 169 0.38 0.60 -20.62
CA GLY A 169 0.31 0.38 -22.06
C GLY A 169 0.11 1.67 -22.84
N LEU A 170 -0.90 2.47 -22.47
CA LEU A 170 -1.18 3.77 -23.10
C LEU A 170 0.04 4.71 -23.00
N LYS A 171 0.69 4.77 -21.84
CA LYS A 171 1.93 5.56 -21.66
C LYS A 171 3.07 5.09 -22.55
N ARG A 172 3.25 3.78 -22.74
CA ARG A 172 4.27 3.23 -23.67
C ARG A 172 4.00 3.66 -25.12
N ASP A 173 2.74 3.84 -25.47
CA ASP A 173 2.32 4.33 -26.79
C ASP A 173 2.33 5.87 -26.89
N GLY A 174 2.85 6.58 -25.87
CA GLY A 174 2.97 8.03 -25.85
C GLY A 174 1.66 8.78 -25.56
N ILE A 175 0.62 8.08 -25.09
CA ILE A 175 -0.66 8.69 -24.70
C ILE A 175 -0.55 9.21 -23.27
N ASP A 176 -1.01 10.44 -23.04
CA ASP A 176 -1.16 10.99 -21.69
C ASP A 176 -2.28 10.24 -20.95
N ALA A 177 -1.88 9.35 -20.06
CA ALA A 177 -2.77 8.49 -19.30
C ALA A 177 -2.37 8.48 -17.83
N LYS A 178 -3.37 8.41 -16.95
CA LYS A 178 -3.17 8.35 -15.49
C LYS A 178 -4.06 7.27 -14.89
N PHE A 179 -3.49 6.47 -14.00
CA PHE A 179 -4.25 5.57 -13.15
C PHE A 179 -4.73 6.36 -11.92
N ILE A 180 -6.04 6.30 -11.64
CA ILE A 180 -6.65 6.95 -10.49
C ILE A 180 -6.94 5.89 -9.44
N ALA A 181 -6.23 5.96 -8.32
CA ALA A 181 -6.34 4.98 -7.26
C ALA A 181 -7.58 5.20 -6.38
N THR A 182 -8.36 4.14 -6.20
CA THR A 182 -9.60 4.16 -5.42
C THR A 182 -9.54 3.32 -4.13
N GLY A 183 -8.37 2.75 -3.83
CA GLY A 183 -8.17 1.89 -2.66
C GLY A 183 -6.71 1.83 -2.26
N GLN A 184 -6.47 1.38 -1.02
CA GLN A 184 -5.17 1.42 -0.35
C GLN A 184 -3.95 1.03 -1.21
N THR A 185 -4.00 -0.13 -1.88
CA THR A 185 -2.87 -0.65 -2.66
C THR A 185 -2.55 0.25 -3.85
N GLY A 186 -3.58 0.74 -4.55
CA GLY A 186 -3.39 1.69 -5.65
C GLY A 186 -2.80 3.02 -5.16
N ILE A 187 -3.27 3.51 -4.00
CA ILE A 187 -2.76 4.76 -3.41
C ILE A 187 -1.29 4.63 -3.05
N MET A 188 -0.89 3.48 -2.49
CA MET A 188 0.53 3.23 -2.17
C MET A 188 1.41 3.18 -3.43
N ILE A 189 0.90 2.63 -4.53
CA ILE A 189 1.58 2.56 -5.84
C ILE A 189 1.71 3.95 -6.46
N GLU A 190 0.59 4.68 -6.60
CA GLU A 190 0.56 5.98 -7.28
C GLU A 190 1.08 7.14 -6.41
N GLY A 191 1.09 6.96 -5.09
CA GLY A 191 1.39 8.02 -4.12
C GLY A 191 0.26 9.02 -3.92
N ASP A 192 -0.91 8.81 -4.56
CA ASP A 192 -2.07 9.69 -4.52
C ASP A 192 -3.37 8.91 -4.80
N GLY A 193 -4.52 9.46 -4.41
CA GLY A 193 -5.85 8.92 -4.63
C GLY A 193 -6.74 8.91 -3.38
N PHE A 194 -7.91 8.29 -3.49
CA PHE A 194 -8.91 8.24 -2.42
C PHE A 194 -9.26 6.81 -2.00
N PRO A 195 -9.29 6.49 -0.70
CA PRO A 195 -9.69 5.18 -0.20
C PRO A 195 -11.22 5.09 -0.16
N LEU A 196 -11.87 4.84 -1.31
CA LEU A 196 -13.33 4.96 -1.46
C LEU A 196 -14.12 4.08 -0.49
N ASP A 197 -13.55 2.96 -0.05
CA ASP A 197 -14.15 2.06 0.94
C ASP A 197 -14.09 2.58 2.39
N CYS A 198 -13.41 3.70 2.63
CA CYS A 198 -13.38 4.46 3.89
C CYS A 198 -13.97 5.87 3.76
N ILE A 199 -14.70 6.15 2.68
CA ILE A 199 -15.47 7.38 2.51
C ILE A 199 -16.90 7.16 3.02
N VAL A 200 -17.45 8.12 3.76
CA VAL A 200 -18.85 8.08 4.19
C VAL A 200 -19.73 8.15 2.93
N ALA A 201 -20.76 7.29 2.86
CA ALA A 201 -21.51 7.00 1.64
C ALA A 201 -21.93 8.25 0.83
N ASP A 202 -22.45 9.28 1.50
CA ASP A 202 -22.90 10.54 0.87
C ASP A 202 -21.81 11.28 0.07
N PHE A 203 -20.54 11.03 0.37
CA PHE A 203 -19.40 11.73 -0.23
C PHE A 203 -18.61 10.86 -1.21
N VAL A 204 -19.00 9.59 -1.44
CA VAL A 204 -18.25 8.67 -2.32
C VAL A 204 -18.15 9.22 -3.74
N SER A 205 -19.26 9.73 -4.29
CA SER A 205 -19.26 10.34 -5.62
C SER A 205 -18.42 11.61 -5.67
N GLY A 206 -18.38 12.39 -4.59
CA GLY A 206 -17.52 13.57 -4.50
C GLY A 206 -16.04 13.21 -4.46
N ALA A 207 -15.69 12.14 -3.73
CA ALA A 207 -14.31 11.64 -3.65
C ALA A 207 -13.84 11.04 -4.98
N ALA A 208 -14.75 10.44 -5.76
CA ALA A 208 -14.45 9.95 -7.10
C ALA A 208 -14.37 11.07 -8.15
N GLU A 209 -15.03 12.21 -7.91
CA GLU A 209 -14.97 13.40 -8.76
C GLU A 209 -13.69 14.22 -8.54
N ARG A 210 -13.16 14.21 -7.31
CA ARG A 210 -11.94 14.91 -6.91
C ARG A 210 -10.67 14.29 -7.47
#